data_AF-A0A7K1Z0V3-F1
#
_entry.id   AF-A0A7K1Z0V3-F1
#
_cell.length_a   1.000
_cell.length_b   1.000
_cell.length_c   1.000
_cell.angle_alpha   90.00
_cell.angle_beta   90.00
_cell.angle_gamma   90.00
#
_symmetry.space_group_name_H-M   'P 1'
#
loop_
_entity.id
_entity.type
_entity.pdbx_description
1 polymer ?
#
loop_
_entity_poly.entity_id
_entity_poly.type
_entity_poly.pdbx_seq_one_letter_code
_entity_poly.pdbx_strand_id
1 'polypeptide(L)'
;MKVATAIKDYINSLDSIVSPEIVSSPRAVGDALEFLIAKKFESFLGNWCSEYSSEFARRAMADMAFTDVEGIYSIVDVKTHRKDTHFNMPNLTSVERLARLYESDMNLFSLIMIKYSIEETDLIVSDVLFVPIEFLDWECLTVGALGWGQIQIANANNVQILPQNSRREWMLQLCNVMMGFYPREIEKITGRIQRFGEVREYWEKKEDIWVK
;
A
#
# COMPACT_ATOMS: atom_id res chain seq x y z
N MET A 1 -1.30 -1.25 -19.91
CA MET A 1 -2.63 -0.72 -20.31
C MET A 1 -3.71 -1.80 -20.40
N LYS A 2 -3.50 -2.93 -21.10
CA LYS A 2 -4.53 -4.00 -21.21
C LYS A 2 -4.96 -4.64 -19.89
N VAL A 3 -4.03 -4.90 -18.97
CA VAL A 3 -4.31 -5.56 -17.68
C VAL A 3 -5.21 -4.70 -16.79
N ALA A 4 -4.88 -3.42 -16.61
CA ALA A 4 -5.68 -2.51 -15.78
C ALA A 4 -7.12 -2.35 -16.28
N THR A 5 -7.30 -2.21 -17.60
CA THR A 5 -8.63 -2.19 -18.22
C THR A 5 -9.37 -3.51 -18.01
N ALA A 6 -8.71 -4.65 -18.21
CA ALA A 6 -9.32 -5.97 -17.98
C ALA A 6 -9.76 -6.19 -16.53
N ILE A 7 -8.97 -5.71 -15.55
CA ILE A 7 -9.34 -5.74 -14.13
C ILE A 7 -10.57 -4.88 -13.89
N LYS A 8 -10.58 -3.64 -14.40
CA LYS A 8 -11.72 -2.72 -14.27
C LYS A 8 -13.01 -3.34 -14.83
N ASP A 9 -12.95 -3.84 -16.05
CA ASP A 9 -14.09 -4.43 -16.75
C ASP A 9 -14.57 -5.70 -16.02
N TYR A 10 -13.65 -6.53 -15.53
CA TYR A 10 -13.99 -7.69 -14.74
C TYR A 10 -14.75 -7.31 -13.47
N ILE A 11 -14.22 -6.38 -12.66
CA ILE A 11 -14.86 -5.99 -11.40
C ILE A 11 -16.25 -5.43 -11.69
N ASN A 12 -16.38 -4.52 -12.65
CA ASN A 12 -17.67 -3.93 -13.01
C ASN A 12 -18.65 -4.93 -13.66
N SER A 13 -18.19 -6.08 -14.17
CA SER A 13 -19.07 -7.14 -14.71
C SER A 13 -19.64 -8.08 -13.65
N LEU A 14 -19.17 -8.00 -12.41
CA LEU A 14 -19.65 -8.85 -11.33
C LEU A 14 -20.93 -8.25 -10.75
N ASP A 15 -22.07 -8.90 -11.00
CA ASP A 15 -23.33 -8.51 -10.38
C ASP A 15 -23.23 -8.71 -8.86
N SER A 16 -23.51 -7.65 -8.09
CA SER A 16 -23.57 -7.68 -6.61
C SER A 16 -22.33 -8.24 -5.91
N ILE A 17 -21.15 -7.65 -6.15
CA ILE A 17 -19.87 -8.02 -5.49
C ILE A 17 -19.98 -7.97 -3.96
N VAL A 18 -20.87 -7.11 -3.44
CA VAL A 18 -20.83 -6.64 -2.08
C VAL A 18 -22.21 -6.81 -1.44
N SER A 19 -22.32 -7.63 -0.40
CA SER A 19 -23.53 -7.62 0.44
C SER A 19 -23.67 -6.24 1.11
N PRO A 20 -24.89 -5.80 1.48
CA PRO A 20 -25.09 -4.51 2.16
C PRO A 20 -24.19 -4.31 3.39
N GLU A 21 -23.80 -5.40 4.05
CA GLU A 21 -22.90 -5.42 5.20
C GLU A 21 -21.45 -5.11 4.81
N ILE A 22 -20.96 -5.63 3.68
CA ILE A 22 -19.59 -5.40 3.21
C ILE A 22 -19.45 -3.96 2.66
N VAL A 23 -20.50 -3.40 2.04
CA VAL A 23 -20.53 -2.02 1.49
C VAL A 23 -20.25 -0.98 2.57
N SER A 24 -20.66 -1.27 3.81
CA SER A 24 -20.51 -0.37 4.96
C SER A 24 -19.05 -0.18 5.42
N SER A 25 -18.14 -1.09 5.02
CA SER A 25 -16.75 -1.10 5.46
C SER A 25 -15.81 -1.01 4.25
N PRO A 26 -15.14 0.14 4.02
CA PRO A 26 -14.15 0.27 2.96
C PRO A 26 -13.04 -0.79 3.02
N ARG A 27 -12.72 -1.26 4.24
CA ARG A 27 -11.76 -2.35 4.44
C ARG A 27 -12.29 -3.68 3.93
N ALA A 28 -13.54 -4.03 4.24
CA ALA A 28 -14.13 -5.29 3.79
C ALA A 28 -14.27 -5.33 2.26
N VAL A 29 -14.59 -4.18 1.65
CA VAL A 29 -14.55 -4.02 0.18
C VAL A 29 -13.13 -4.22 -0.35
N GLY A 30 -12.13 -3.63 0.31
CA GLY A 30 -10.71 -3.80 -0.05
C GLY A 30 -10.30 -5.27 -0.05
N ASP A 31 -10.54 -5.97 1.06
CA ASP A 31 -10.22 -7.39 1.22
C ASP A 31 -10.94 -8.26 0.16
N ALA A 32 -12.19 -7.93 -0.19
CA ALA A 32 -12.94 -8.65 -1.23
C ALA A 32 -12.37 -8.43 -2.63
N LEU A 33 -12.03 -7.19 -2.98
CA LEU A 33 -11.44 -6.86 -4.28
C LEU A 33 -10.05 -7.49 -4.43
N GLU A 34 -9.22 -7.45 -3.39
CA GLU A 34 -7.92 -8.12 -3.35
C GLU A 34 -8.07 -9.61 -3.66
N PHE A 35 -8.97 -10.30 -2.94
CA PHE A 35 -9.23 -11.73 -3.15
C PHE A 35 -9.69 -12.05 -4.57
N LEU A 36 -10.63 -11.27 -5.11
CA LEU A 36 -11.16 -11.47 -6.47
C LEU A 36 -10.08 -11.28 -7.54
N ILE A 37 -9.21 -10.27 -7.36
CA ILE A 37 -8.12 -10.00 -8.29
C ILE A 37 -7.07 -11.10 -8.19
N ALA A 38 -6.62 -11.46 -6.99
CA ALA A 38 -5.65 -12.53 -6.78
C ALA A 38 -6.09 -13.84 -7.46
N LYS A 39 -7.38 -14.18 -7.38
CA LYS A 39 -7.90 -15.40 -8.03
C LYS A 39 -7.84 -15.36 -9.56
N LYS A 40 -7.93 -14.18 -10.19
CA LYS A 40 -8.06 -14.03 -11.64
C LYS A 40 -6.84 -13.39 -12.31
N PHE A 41 -5.88 -12.88 -11.54
CA PHE A 41 -4.81 -12.03 -12.05
C PHE A 41 -3.94 -12.72 -13.09
N GLU A 42 -3.59 -13.99 -12.89
CA GLU A 42 -2.87 -14.81 -13.86
C GLU A 42 -3.54 -14.79 -15.25
N SER A 43 -4.87 -14.88 -15.31
CA SER A 43 -5.62 -14.84 -16.57
C SER A 43 -5.56 -13.47 -17.26
N PHE A 44 -5.40 -12.38 -16.49
CA PHE A 44 -5.22 -11.04 -17.06
C PHE A 44 -3.82 -10.84 -17.65
N LEU A 45 -2.81 -11.50 -17.07
CA LEU A 45 -1.44 -11.51 -17.59
C LEU A 45 -1.34 -12.38 -18.85
N GLY A 46 -2.06 -13.49 -18.90
CA GLY A 46 -2.06 -14.42 -20.03
C GLY A 46 -0.65 -14.94 -20.33
N ASN A 47 -0.28 -14.98 -21.61
CA ASN A 47 1.02 -15.51 -22.05
C ASN A 47 2.24 -14.70 -21.60
N TRP A 48 2.05 -13.55 -20.95
CA TRP A 48 3.14 -12.77 -20.39
C TRP A 48 3.61 -13.32 -19.02
N CYS A 49 2.78 -14.11 -18.35
CA CYS A 49 3.11 -14.76 -17.09
C CYS A 49 3.73 -16.13 -17.34
N SER A 50 4.92 -16.38 -16.78
CA SER A 50 5.58 -17.69 -16.79
C SER A 50 5.27 -18.48 -15.52
N GLU A 51 5.25 -17.82 -14.37
CA GLU A 51 4.94 -18.41 -13.07
C GLU A 51 4.03 -17.46 -12.27
N TYR A 52 3.00 -18.00 -11.62
CA TYR A 52 2.08 -17.24 -10.78
C TYR A 52 2.03 -17.81 -9.36
N SER A 53 1.96 -16.92 -8.37
CA SER A 53 1.70 -17.28 -6.98
C SER A 53 0.71 -16.30 -6.35
N SER A 54 -0.24 -16.83 -5.61
CA SER A 54 -1.19 -16.07 -4.76
C SER A 54 -1.28 -16.65 -3.33
N GLU A 55 -0.53 -17.73 -3.05
CA GLU A 55 -0.49 -18.36 -1.73
C GLU A 55 0.68 -17.79 -0.91
N PHE A 56 0.37 -16.74 -0.17
CA PHE A 56 1.35 -16.06 0.66
C PHE A 56 1.06 -16.24 2.15
N ALA A 57 2.11 -16.40 2.95
CA ALA A 57 1.97 -16.33 4.40
C ALA A 57 1.43 -14.94 4.81
N ARG A 58 0.65 -14.86 5.89
CA ARG A 58 0.03 -13.63 6.44
C ARG A 58 0.96 -12.41 6.66
N ARG A 59 2.28 -12.56 6.51
CA ARG A 59 3.33 -11.53 6.66
C ARG A 59 4.09 -11.27 5.36
N ALA A 60 3.60 -11.76 4.23
CA ALA A 60 4.23 -11.55 2.94
C ALA A 60 4.26 -10.07 2.56
N MET A 61 5.06 -9.76 1.54
CA MET A 61 5.30 -8.39 1.11
C MET A 61 4.23 -7.87 0.17
N ALA A 62 3.40 -8.77 -0.35
CA ALA A 62 2.47 -8.55 -1.42
C ALA A 62 1.32 -9.54 -1.32
N ASP A 63 0.24 -9.23 -2.02
CA ASP A 63 -0.98 -10.03 -2.08
C ASP A 63 -0.84 -11.12 -3.15
N MET A 64 -0.08 -10.84 -4.20
CA MET A 64 0.27 -11.81 -5.23
C MET A 64 1.68 -11.57 -5.79
N ALA A 65 2.23 -12.56 -6.50
CA ALA A 65 3.45 -12.38 -7.27
C ALA A 65 3.41 -13.17 -8.57
N PHE A 66 4.19 -12.74 -9.54
CA PHE A 66 4.38 -13.46 -10.79
C PHE A 66 5.78 -13.24 -11.32
N THR A 67 6.26 -14.20 -12.10
CA THR A 67 7.44 -14.04 -12.95
C THR A 67 6.96 -13.88 -14.38
N ASP A 68 7.50 -12.91 -15.10
CA ASP A 68 7.19 -12.75 -16.52
C ASP A 68 8.06 -13.65 -17.41
N VAL A 69 7.81 -13.61 -18.72
CA VAL A 69 8.58 -14.39 -19.71
C VAL A 69 10.04 -13.93 -19.87
N GLU A 70 10.40 -12.76 -19.35
CA GLU A 70 11.78 -12.23 -19.35
C GLU A 70 12.51 -12.58 -18.04
N GLY A 71 11.84 -13.29 -17.13
CA GLY A 71 12.40 -13.70 -15.84
C GLY A 71 12.32 -12.61 -14.76
N ILE A 72 11.55 -11.55 -14.98
CA ILE A 72 11.36 -10.48 -14.00
C ILE A 72 10.33 -10.95 -12.96
N TYR A 73 10.75 -11.00 -11.71
CA TYR A 73 9.92 -11.34 -10.57
C TYR A 73 9.21 -10.10 -10.02
N SER A 74 7.90 -10.03 -10.21
CA SER A 74 7.05 -8.94 -9.75
C SER A 74 6.21 -9.37 -8.57
N ILE A 75 6.39 -8.71 -7.44
CA ILE A 75 5.42 -8.78 -6.34
C ILE A 75 4.41 -7.65 -6.49
N VAL A 76 3.14 -7.95 -6.23
CA VAL A 76 2.00 -7.08 -6.55
C VAL A 76 1.11 -6.90 -5.33
N ASP A 77 0.88 -5.64 -4.97
CA ASP A 77 0.05 -5.24 -3.84
C ASP A 77 -1.17 -4.44 -4.35
N VAL A 78 -2.36 -4.79 -3.84
CA VAL A 78 -3.65 -4.26 -4.26
C VAL A 78 -4.09 -3.19 -3.27
N LYS A 79 -4.24 -1.95 -3.74
CA LYS A 79 -4.75 -0.84 -2.95
C LYS A 79 -6.07 -0.35 -3.51
N THR A 80 -7.04 -0.17 -2.62
CA THR A 80 -8.36 0.35 -3.00
C THR A 80 -8.60 1.71 -2.35
N HIS A 81 -9.31 2.57 -3.07
CA HIS A 81 -9.67 3.90 -2.61
C HIS A 81 -11.11 4.22 -2.96
N ARG A 82 -11.91 4.52 -1.92
CA ARG A 82 -13.29 4.99 -2.09
C ARG A 82 -13.29 6.51 -2.27
N LYS A 83 -13.82 6.99 -3.39
CA LYS A 83 -13.84 8.42 -3.74
C LYS A 83 -14.51 9.32 -2.70
N ASP A 84 -15.54 8.82 -2.04
CA ASP A 84 -16.35 9.61 -1.10
C ASP A 84 -15.72 9.69 0.31
N THR A 85 -14.62 8.99 0.54
CA THR A 85 -13.93 9.02 1.83
C THR A 85 -12.90 10.15 1.87
N HIS A 86 -12.98 10.97 2.92
CA HIS A 86 -11.96 11.96 3.19
C HIS A 86 -10.64 11.27 3.56
N PHE A 87 -9.55 11.65 2.89
CA PHE A 87 -8.15 11.36 3.22
C PHE A 87 -7.86 9.99 3.84
N ASN A 88 -7.52 9.01 2.99
CA ASN A 88 -6.81 7.82 3.42
C ASN A 88 -5.34 7.91 2.97
N MET A 89 -4.42 7.65 3.91
CA MET A 89 -2.98 7.47 3.64
C MET A 89 -2.68 5.96 3.64
N PRO A 90 -2.99 5.24 2.55
CA PRO A 90 -2.74 3.80 2.50
C PRO A 90 -1.23 3.52 2.57
N ASN A 91 -0.90 2.56 3.42
CA ASN A 91 0.44 2.00 3.56
C ASN A 91 0.79 1.15 2.35
N LEU A 92 1.84 1.49 1.61
CA LEU A 92 2.32 0.71 0.47
C LEU A 92 3.26 -0.40 0.94
N THR A 93 4.45 -0.04 1.42
CA THR A 93 5.47 -1.01 1.84
C THR A 93 6.45 -0.40 2.82
N SER A 94 7.22 -1.22 3.52
CA SER A 94 8.31 -0.75 4.37
C SER A 94 9.50 -0.33 3.50
N VAL A 95 10.13 0.78 3.87
CA VAL A 95 11.35 1.28 3.22
C VAL A 95 12.44 0.21 3.15
N GLU A 96 12.68 -0.48 4.27
CA GLU A 96 13.69 -1.53 4.36
C GLU A 96 13.36 -2.75 3.49
N ARG A 97 12.08 -3.14 3.43
CA ARG A 97 11.65 -4.27 2.60
C ARG A 97 11.84 -3.97 1.12
N LEU A 98 11.49 -2.75 0.69
CA LEU A 98 11.68 -2.32 -0.70
C LEU A 98 13.16 -2.24 -1.07
N ALA A 99 13.99 -1.66 -0.18
CA ALA A 99 15.43 -1.59 -0.40
C ALA A 99 16.04 -2.99 -0.62
N ARG A 100 15.69 -3.97 0.22
CA ARG A 100 16.13 -5.36 0.07
C ARG A 100 15.62 -6.01 -1.22
N LEU A 101 14.35 -5.80 -1.58
CA LEU A 101 13.79 -6.35 -2.81
C LEU A 101 14.60 -5.87 -4.02
N TYR A 102 15.01 -4.60 -4.02
CA TYR A 102 15.73 -3.95 -5.12
C TYR A 102 17.25 -4.18 -5.09
N GLU A 103 17.75 -5.06 -4.22
CA GLU A 103 19.12 -5.59 -4.34
C GLU A 103 19.30 -6.43 -5.61
N SER A 104 18.20 -6.91 -6.21
CA SER A 104 18.18 -7.56 -7.52
C SER A 104 17.44 -6.69 -8.55
N ASP A 105 18.07 -6.46 -9.70
CA ASP A 105 17.46 -5.77 -10.82
C ASP A 105 16.31 -6.57 -11.46
N MET A 106 16.25 -7.89 -11.21
CA MET A 106 15.18 -8.76 -11.70
C MET A 106 13.91 -8.71 -10.85
N ASN A 107 13.88 -7.90 -9.78
CA ASN A 107 12.71 -7.78 -8.92
C ASN A 107 11.95 -6.47 -9.16
N LEU A 108 10.63 -6.50 -9.05
CA LEU A 108 9.74 -5.34 -9.10
C LEU A 108 8.75 -5.36 -7.94
N PHE A 109 8.50 -4.19 -7.35
CA PHE A 109 7.33 -3.96 -6.49
C PHE A 109 6.29 -3.19 -7.31
N SER A 110 5.19 -3.85 -7.64
CA SER A 110 4.11 -3.30 -8.44
C SER A 110 2.84 -3.12 -7.62
N LEU A 111 2.02 -2.16 -8.05
CA LEU A 111 0.80 -1.77 -7.37
C LEU A 111 -0.38 -1.87 -8.32
N ILE A 112 -1.46 -2.50 -7.86
CA ILE A 112 -2.79 -2.37 -8.46
C ILE A 112 -3.59 -1.39 -7.61
N MET A 113 -3.84 -0.18 -8.12
CA MET A 113 -4.63 0.82 -7.41
C MET A 113 -6.01 0.94 -8.02
N ILE A 114 -7.07 0.78 -7.23
CA ILE A 114 -8.46 0.76 -7.67
C ILE A 114 -9.23 1.91 -7.03
N LYS A 115 -9.77 2.80 -7.86
CA LYS A 115 -10.66 3.88 -7.41
C LYS A 115 -12.11 3.50 -7.66
N TYR A 116 -12.89 3.43 -6.60
CA TYR A 116 -14.29 3.04 -6.66
C TYR A 116 -15.22 4.03 -5.93
N SER A 117 -16.50 3.97 -6.29
CA SER A 117 -17.61 4.57 -5.56
C SER A 117 -18.65 3.50 -5.24
N ILE A 118 -19.56 3.83 -4.33
CA ILE A 118 -20.71 2.98 -4.01
C ILE A 118 -21.95 3.78 -4.39
N GLU A 119 -22.74 3.26 -5.31
CA GLU A 119 -24.02 3.84 -5.74
C GLU A 119 -25.14 2.88 -5.31
N GLU A 120 -25.98 3.31 -4.37
CA GLU A 120 -26.97 2.46 -3.68
C GLU A 120 -26.34 1.22 -3.03
N THR A 121 -26.31 0.09 -3.73
CA THR A 121 -25.68 -1.17 -3.30
C THR A 121 -24.56 -1.64 -4.23
N ASP A 122 -24.33 -0.92 -5.33
CA ASP A 122 -23.41 -1.35 -6.37
C ASP A 122 -22.04 -0.69 -6.22
N LEU A 123 -21.00 -1.51 -6.33
CA LEU A 123 -19.62 -1.05 -6.37
C LEU A 123 -19.26 -0.71 -7.81
N ILE A 124 -18.90 0.55 -8.06
CA ILE A 124 -18.52 1.02 -9.38
C ILE A 124 -17.03 1.38 -9.38
N VAL A 125 -16.24 0.62 -10.13
CA VAL A 125 -14.83 0.92 -10.38
C VAL A 125 -14.71 1.94 -11.48
N SER A 126 -14.21 3.11 -11.11
CA SER A 126 -14.00 4.22 -12.03
C SER A 126 -12.64 4.21 -12.71
N ASP A 127 -11.60 3.73 -12.01
CA ASP A 127 -10.23 3.76 -12.49
C ASP A 127 -9.40 2.64 -11.86
N VAL A 128 -8.48 2.07 -12.63
CA VAL A 128 -7.52 1.06 -12.19
C VAL A 128 -6.17 1.40 -12.76
N LEU A 129 -5.15 1.43 -11.90
CA LEU A 129 -3.76 1.57 -12.29
C LEU A 129 -3.02 0.28 -11.96
N PHE A 130 -2.14 -0.14 -12.86
CA PHE A 130 -1.20 -1.23 -12.61
C PHE A 130 0.19 -0.77 -13.05
N VAL A 131 1.04 -0.43 -12.08
CA VAL A 131 2.36 0.18 -12.31
C VAL A 131 3.38 -0.25 -11.24
N PRO A 132 4.68 -0.30 -11.56
CA PRO A 132 5.74 -0.35 -10.57
C PRO A 132 5.70 0.86 -9.63
N ILE A 133 6.14 0.70 -8.38
CA ILE A 133 6.20 1.82 -7.42
C ILE A 133 7.15 2.93 -7.86
N GLU A 134 8.22 2.62 -8.61
CA GLU A 134 9.11 3.66 -9.14
C GLU A 134 8.41 4.63 -10.10
N PHE A 135 7.22 4.29 -10.61
CA PHE A 135 6.43 5.20 -11.44
C PHE A 135 5.53 6.13 -10.63
N LEU A 136 5.46 5.98 -9.31
CA LEU A 136 4.79 6.96 -8.44
C LEU A 136 5.73 8.14 -8.18
N ASP A 137 5.24 9.35 -8.45
CA ASP A 137 5.97 10.56 -8.11
C ASP A 137 6.09 10.70 -6.58
N TRP A 138 7.27 11.08 -6.08
CA TRP A 138 7.46 11.40 -4.67
C TRP A 138 6.57 12.54 -4.17
N GLU A 139 6.09 13.43 -5.06
CA GLU A 139 5.09 14.45 -4.72
C GLU A 139 3.77 13.86 -4.21
N CYS A 140 3.43 12.62 -4.59
CA CYS A 140 2.22 11.93 -4.12
C CYS A 140 2.50 10.91 -3.00
N LEU A 141 3.75 10.80 -2.53
CA LEU A 141 4.19 9.86 -1.50
C LEU A 141 4.59 10.56 -0.20
N THR A 142 4.55 9.80 0.89
CA THR A 142 5.08 10.22 2.18
C THR A 142 5.62 9.02 2.95
N VAL A 143 6.28 9.28 4.09
CA VAL A 143 6.81 8.24 4.96
C VAL A 143 6.16 8.33 6.34
N GLY A 144 5.50 7.24 6.73
CA GLY A 144 4.92 7.04 8.04
C GLY A 144 5.91 6.48 9.06
N ALA A 145 5.70 6.84 10.34
CA ALA A 145 6.51 6.42 11.48
C ALA A 145 6.15 5.01 11.98
N LEU A 146 6.49 4.00 11.18
CA LEU A 146 6.37 2.59 11.55
C LEU A 146 7.64 1.81 11.17
N GLY A 147 8.27 1.13 12.14
CA GLY A 147 9.51 0.37 11.93
C GLY A 147 10.63 1.25 11.37
N TRP A 148 11.22 0.85 10.25
CA TRP A 148 12.23 1.61 9.50
C TRP A 148 11.64 2.78 8.67
N GLY A 149 10.35 3.04 8.80
CA GLY A 149 9.61 3.90 7.90
C GLY A 149 8.76 3.08 6.93
N GLN A 150 7.59 3.63 6.62
CA GLN A 150 6.63 3.02 5.73
C GLN A 150 6.24 4.00 4.63
N ILE A 151 6.44 3.60 3.38
CA ILE A 151 6.04 4.40 2.22
C ILE A 151 4.51 4.36 2.16
N GLN A 152 3.91 5.55 2.03
CA GLN A 152 2.47 5.76 2.02
C GLN A 152 2.10 6.67 0.85
N ILE A 153 0.87 6.54 0.36
CA ILE A 153 0.30 7.56 -0.54
C ILE A 153 -0.13 8.75 0.32
N ALA A 154 0.41 9.94 0.04
CA ALA A 154 0.08 11.16 0.77
C ALA A 154 -1.38 11.60 0.54
N ASN A 155 -1.89 11.41 -0.69
CA ASN A 155 -3.27 11.68 -1.03
C ASN A 155 -3.77 10.75 -2.16
N ALA A 156 -4.58 9.75 -1.81
CA ALA A 156 -5.11 8.77 -2.77
C ALA A 156 -6.03 9.37 -3.85
N ASN A 157 -6.54 10.59 -3.67
CA ASN A 157 -7.27 11.30 -4.71
C ASN A 157 -6.35 11.85 -5.81
N ASN A 158 -5.11 12.20 -5.47
CA ASN A 158 -4.11 12.78 -6.36
C ASN A 158 -2.85 11.90 -6.43
N VAL A 159 -2.97 10.78 -7.15
CA VAL A 159 -1.83 9.91 -7.46
C VAL A 159 -1.23 10.35 -8.78
N GLN A 160 0.02 10.79 -8.76
CA GLN A 160 0.77 11.22 -9.93
C GLN A 160 1.66 10.08 -10.41
N ILE A 161 1.57 9.79 -11.70
CA ILE A 161 2.34 8.74 -12.36
C ILE A 161 3.37 9.37 -13.29
N LEU A 162 4.63 8.97 -13.14
CA LEU A 162 5.74 9.26 -14.04
C LEU A 162 6.12 7.95 -14.76
N PRO A 163 5.53 7.65 -15.93
CA PRO A 163 5.86 6.43 -16.65
C PRO A 163 7.33 6.38 -17.04
N GLN A 164 7.95 5.20 -16.93
CA GLN A 164 9.36 4.97 -17.29
C GLN A 164 10.35 5.76 -16.41
N ASN A 165 9.93 6.17 -15.23
CA ASN A 165 10.82 6.81 -14.28
C ASN A 165 11.97 5.87 -13.87
N SER A 166 13.15 6.44 -13.66
CA SER A 166 14.36 5.68 -13.35
C SER A 166 14.30 5.16 -11.92
N ARG A 167 14.35 3.83 -11.75
CA ARG A 167 14.45 3.19 -10.42
C ARG A 167 15.60 3.77 -9.61
N ARG A 168 16.77 3.96 -10.22
CA ARG A 168 17.96 4.51 -9.55
C ARG A 168 17.67 5.90 -8.99
N GLU A 169 17.08 6.78 -9.80
CA GLU A 169 16.77 8.14 -9.37
C GLU A 169 15.69 8.14 -8.29
N TRP A 170 14.66 7.31 -8.45
CA TRP A 170 13.61 7.14 -7.45
C TRP A 170 14.15 6.65 -6.10
N MET A 171 15.08 5.69 -6.10
CA MET A 171 15.73 5.19 -4.87
C MET A 171 16.68 6.23 -4.24
N LEU A 172 17.35 7.06 -5.04
CA LEU A 172 18.14 8.18 -4.50
C LEU A 172 17.24 9.25 -3.86
N GLN A 173 16.05 9.51 -4.44
CA GLN A 173 15.04 10.37 -3.84
C GLN A 173 14.52 9.78 -2.51
N LEU A 174 14.25 8.47 -2.47
CA LEU A 174 13.93 7.77 -1.22
C LEU A 174 14.98 8.02 -0.14
N CYS A 175 16.27 7.83 -0.47
CA CYS A 175 17.36 8.09 0.47
C CYS A 175 17.33 9.53 1.00
N ASN A 176 17.16 10.53 0.14
CA ASN A 176 17.06 11.93 0.55
C ASN A 176 15.87 12.18 1.49
N VAL A 177 14.71 11.61 1.17
CA VAL A 177 13.50 11.68 2.03
C VAL A 177 13.80 11.09 3.41
N MET A 178 14.45 9.93 3.47
CA MET A 178 14.78 9.25 4.72
C MET A 178 15.79 10.02 5.57
N MET A 179 16.79 10.65 4.94
CA MET A 179 17.77 11.50 5.63
C MET A 179 17.12 12.72 6.30
N GLY A 180 16.01 13.24 5.76
CA GLY A 180 15.21 14.27 6.42
C GLY A 180 14.23 13.70 7.45
N PHE A 181 13.71 12.50 7.23
CA PHE A 181 12.70 11.86 8.08
C PHE A 181 13.25 11.42 9.45
N TYR A 182 14.38 10.70 9.47
CA TYR A 182 14.88 10.12 10.72
C TYR A 182 15.24 11.15 11.81
N PRO A 183 15.90 12.29 11.50
CA PRO A 183 16.17 13.30 12.53
C PRO A 183 14.90 13.82 13.22
N ARG A 184 13.81 14.01 12.45
CA ARG A 184 12.51 14.45 13.02
C ARG A 184 11.90 13.39 13.92
N GLU A 185 12.05 12.10 13.58
CA GLU A 185 11.57 11.02 14.44
C GLU A 185 12.40 10.92 15.73
N ILE A 186 13.71 11.12 15.67
CA ILE A 186 14.58 11.18 16.85
C ILE A 186 14.13 12.31 17.80
N GLU A 187 13.84 13.49 17.26
CA GLU A 187 13.33 14.62 18.04
C GLU A 187 11.99 14.28 18.72
N LYS A 188 11.04 13.70 17.97
CA LYS A 188 9.75 13.26 18.53
C LYS A 188 9.93 12.22 19.64
N ILE A 189 10.81 11.24 19.44
CA ILE A 189 11.10 10.21 20.45
C ILE A 189 11.70 10.84 21.70
N THR A 190 12.62 11.78 21.53
CA THR A 190 13.24 12.51 22.66
C THR A 190 12.18 13.26 23.47
N GLY A 191 11.26 13.97 22.81
CA GLY A 191 10.14 14.64 23.48
C GLY A 191 9.18 13.66 24.18
N ARG A 192 8.92 12.48 23.59
CA ARG A 192 8.11 11.43 24.22
C ARG A 192 8.77 10.88 25.49
N ILE A 193 10.09 10.67 25.47
CA ILE A 193 10.87 10.24 26.64
C ILE A 193 10.75 11.28 27.76
N GLN A 194 10.97 12.56 27.45
CA GLN A 194 10.82 13.64 28.44
C GLN A 194 9.42 13.65 29.06
N ARG A 195 8.38 13.60 28.23
CA ARG A 195 6.98 13.58 28.71
C ARG A 195 6.71 12.42 29.65
N PHE A 196 7.21 11.22 29.34
CA PHE A 196 7.02 10.05 30.20
C PHE A 196 7.87 10.10 31.48
N GLY A 197 8.98 10.83 31.48
CA GLY A 197 9.69 11.21 32.70
C GLY A 197 8.80 12.00 33.65
N GLU A 198 8.14 13.06 33.17
CA GLU A 198 7.21 13.87 33.96
C GLU A 198 6.00 13.06 34.47
N VAL A 199 5.44 12.21 33.61
CA VAL A 199 4.34 11.32 33.98
C VAL A 199 4.76 10.38 35.11
N ARG A 200 5.98 9.81 35.04
CA ARG A 200 6.53 8.97 36.09
C ARG A 200 6.67 9.74 37.41
N GLU A 201 7.27 10.93 37.39
CA GLU A 201 7.42 11.76 38.59
C GLU A 201 6.07 12.12 39.24
N TYR A 202 5.04 12.36 38.42
CA TYR A 202 3.69 12.59 38.92
C TYR A 202 3.12 11.37 39.65
N TRP A 203 3.30 10.16 39.10
CA TRP A 203 2.80 8.92 39.70
C TRP A 203 3.61 8.48 40.92
N GLU A 204 4.91 8.75 40.99
CA GLU A 204 5.73 8.48 42.18
C GLU A 204 5.29 9.30 43.40
N LYS A 205 4.58 10.42 43.19
CA LYS A 205 4.04 11.28 44.25
C LYS A 205 2.59 10.95 44.62
N LYS A 206 1.95 10.01 43.93
CA LYS A 206 0.56 9.59 44.20
C LYS A 206 0.56 8.51 45.28
N GLU A 207 -0.37 8.63 46.22
CA GLU A 207 -0.68 7.54 47.15
C GLU A 207 -1.47 6.44 46.44
N ASP A 208 -1.24 5.20 46.85
CA ASP A 208 -2.02 4.05 46.38
C ASP A 208 -3.45 4.18 46.88
N ILE A 209 -4.39 4.22 45.94
CA ILE A 209 -5.82 4.35 46.26
C ILE A 209 -6.48 3.02 46.62
N TRP A 210 -5.77 1.89 46.45
CA TRP A 210 -6.31 0.53 46.66
C TRP A 210 -5.54 -0.30 47.71
N VAL A 211 -4.40 0.18 48.20
CA VAL A 211 -3.63 -0.51 49.25
C VAL A 211 -3.75 0.32 50.53
N LYS A 212 -4.45 -0.22 51.53
CA LYS A 212 -4.54 0.37 52.88
C LYS A 212 -3.49 -0.23 53.80
#